data_AF-A0A2V6LQ41-F1
#
_entry.id   AF-A0A2V6LQ41-F1
#
_cell.length_a   1.000
_cell.length_b   1.000
_cell.length_c   1.000
_cell.angle_alpha   90.00
_cell.angle_beta   90.00
_cell.angle_gamma   90.00
#
_symmetry.space_group_name_H-M   'P 1'
#
loop_
_entity.id
_entity.type
_entity.pdbx_description
1 polymer ?
#
loop_
_entity_poly.entity_id
_entity_poly.type
_entity_poly.pdbx_seq_one_letter_code
_entity_poly.pdbx_strand_id
1 'polypeptide(L)'
;MRPFSCVPALIVLLLTAGLGRAQQPVTPDTRSLDFKEFGLLAIQDNGRRKPIDTFARQTLIQLTGRSSYTDKAGRRWTPNDFLLSAVLETRDWKEEPMVLVSFGELKEQLGLEKTQRRFSFAQLSEAATLPQIANEAHERKRAEKPLDRLQQEALSVNDRLVLFARVIDGSALLIVPSPRKETDPWAPPAPSAIASYYNESQFAPAGVSLQEMMTSYSEANSFKFSRSAHLLREKFRALSPSIYPTESNLRLE
;
A
#
# COMPACT_ATOMS: atom_id res chain seq x y z
N MET A 1 -8.30 38.83 52.76
CA MET A 1 -7.79 37.58 52.16
C MET A 1 -8.02 37.64 50.66
N ARG A 2 -7.01 37.27 49.88
CA ARG A 2 -6.87 37.52 48.44
C ARG A 2 -7.99 36.90 47.60
N PRO A 3 -8.57 37.63 46.63
CA PRO A 3 -9.37 37.07 45.54
C PRO A 3 -8.51 36.95 44.27
N PHE A 4 -8.28 35.76 43.72
CA PHE A 4 -7.68 35.62 42.37
C PHE A 4 -8.06 34.29 41.70
N SER A 5 -8.85 34.40 40.61
CA SER A 5 -8.72 33.68 39.34
C SER A 5 -9.88 34.19 38.46
N CYS A 6 -9.72 35.13 37.52
CA CYS A 6 -8.82 35.21 36.37
C CYS A 6 -9.11 34.14 35.30
N VAL A 7 -10.16 34.37 34.50
CA VAL A 7 -10.15 34.08 33.05
C VAL A 7 -10.98 35.15 32.35
N PRO A 8 -10.39 36.17 31.72
CA PRO A 8 -11.06 36.87 30.64
C PRO A 8 -10.85 36.07 29.36
N ALA A 9 -11.96 35.74 28.70
CA ALA A 9 -11.98 35.31 27.32
C ALA A 9 -11.32 36.40 26.45
N LEU A 10 -10.19 36.08 25.84
CA LEU A 10 -9.61 36.89 24.77
C LEU A 10 -9.69 36.08 23.48
N ILE A 11 -10.81 36.24 22.77
CA ILE A 11 -10.93 35.85 21.38
C ILE A 11 -10.09 36.85 20.58
N VAL A 12 -8.86 36.45 20.24
CA VAL A 12 -8.08 37.17 19.22
C VAL A 12 -8.48 36.57 17.87
N LEU A 13 -9.43 37.25 17.23
CA LEU A 13 -9.86 36.98 15.87
C LEU A 13 -8.81 37.56 14.90
N LEU A 14 -7.74 36.82 14.64
CA LEU A 14 -6.81 37.14 13.55
C LEU A 14 -7.37 36.54 12.25
N LEU A 15 -8.18 37.34 11.56
CA LEU A 15 -8.54 37.17 10.15
C LEU A 15 -7.28 37.20 9.29
N THR A 16 -6.65 36.05 9.11
CA THR A 16 -5.79 35.82 7.95
C THR A 16 -6.66 35.12 6.90
N ALA A 17 -7.14 35.91 5.94
CA ALA A 17 -7.69 35.39 4.70
C ALA A 17 -6.53 34.80 3.86
N GLY A 18 -5.98 33.68 4.33
CA GLY A 18 -5.27 32.76 3.48
C GLY A 18 -6.31 31.92 2.78
N LEU A 19 -6.58 32.20 1.51
CA LEU A 19 -7.13 31.19 0.60
C LEU A 19 -6.25 29.95 0.78
N GLY A 20 -6.76 28.96 1.51
CA GLY A 20 -6.16 27.65 1.62
C GLY A 20 -6.08 27.08 0.22
N ARG A 21 -4.96 27.30 -0.47
CA ARG A 21 -4.50 26.31 -1.43
C ARG A 21 -4.38 25.04 -0.59
N ALA A 22 -5.29 24.10 -0.79
CA ALA A 22 -5.00 22.72 -0.49
C ALA A 22 -3.61 22.48 -1.10
N GLN A 23 -2.58 22.40 -0.24
CA GLN A 23 -1.24 22.08 -0.68
C GLN A 23 -1.40 20.70 -1.30
N GLN A 24 -1.39 20.63 -2.63
CA GLN A 24 -1.28 19.34 -3.30
C GLN A 24 -0.02 18.71 -2.71
N PRO A 25 -0.09 17.48 -2.16
CA PRO A 25 1.08 16.84 -1.59
C PRO A 25 2.17 16.86 -2.64
N VAL A 26 3.26 17.57 -2.35
CA VAL A 26 4.40 17.63 -3.25
C VAL A 26 4.98 16.23 -3.25
N THR A 27 4.82 15.50 -4.34
CA THR A 27 5.40 14.17 -4.47
C THR A 27 6.92 14.29 -4.34
N PRO A 28 7.55 13.65 -3.35
CA PRO A 28 8.99 13.74 -3.16
C PRO A 28 9.74 13.15 -4.36
N ASP A 29 10.91 13.72 -4.66
CA ASP A 29 11.81 13.17 -5.69
C ASP A 29 12.61 12.00 -5.12
N THR A 30 11.98 10.83 -5.09
CA THR A 30 12.56 9.59 -4.52
C THR A 30 13.43 8.81 -5.50
N ARG A 31 13.78 9.38 -6.67
CA ARG A 31 14.59 8.70 -7.70
C ARG A 31 16.00 8.30 -7.23
N SER A 32 16.53 8.99 -6.23
CA SER A 32 17.85 8.73 -5.65
C SER A 32 17.84 7.74 -4.47
N LEU A 33 16.66 7.27 -4.04
CA LEU A 33 16.57 6.30 -2.95
C LEU A 33 17.10 4.92 -3.36
N ASP A 34 17.89 4.29 -2.49
CA ASP A 34 18.29 2.88 -2.63
C ASP A 34 17.30 1.97 -1.89
N PHE A 35 16.54 1.17 -2.65
CA PHE A 35 15.54 0.25 -2.11
C PHE A 35 16.06 -1.15 -1.79
N LYS A 36 17.37 -1.42 -1.85
CA LYS A 36 17.90 -2.77 -1.57
C LYS A 36 17.54 -3.30 -0.18
N GLU A 37 17.79 -2.50 0.87
CA GLU A 37 17.48 -2.92 2.24
C GLU A 37 15.97 -3.02 2.49
N PHE A 38 15.20 -2.08 1.93
CA PHE A 38 13.74 -2.13 1.97
C PHE A 38 13.22 -3.40 1.28
N GLY A 39 13.69 -3.68 0.07
CA GLY A 39 13.28 -4.82 -0.75
C GLY A 39 13.49 -6.18 -0.09
N LEU A 40 14.42 -6.26 0.86
CA LEU A 40 14.70 -7.45 1.67
C LEU A 40 13.86 -7.54 2.95
N LEU A 41 12.95 -6.62 3.24
CA LEU A 41 11.95 -6.83 4.29
C LEU A 41 11.06 -8.01 3.89
N ALA A 42 10.83 -8.92 4.83
CA ALA A 42 9.85 -9.98 4.63
C ALA A 42 8.43 -9.42 4.70
N ILE A 43 7.57 -9.93 3.81
CA ILE A 43 6.13 -9.70 3.81
C ILE A 43 5.42 -11.05 3.67
N GLN A 44 4.27 -11.21 4.34
CA GLN A 44 3.40 -12.35 4.12
C GLN A 44 2.36 -12.02 3.03
N ASP A 45 2.24 -12.90 2.04
CA ASP A 45 1.20 -12.82 1.01
C ASP A 45 0.66 -14.23 0.75
N ASN A 46 -0.66 -14.41 0.88
CA ASN A 46 -1.33 -15.70 0.81
C ASN A 46 -0.65 -16.79 1.67
N GLY A 47 -0.23 -16.42 2.89
CA GLY A 47 0.46 -17.31 3.83
C GLY A 47 1.96 -17.50 3.55
N ARG A 48 2.44 -17.22 2.33
CA ARG A 48 3.86 -17.31 1.96
C ARG A 48 4.62 -16.07 2.41
N ARG A 49 5.80 -16.25 3.00
CA ARG A 49 6.74 -15.16 3.29
C ARG A 49 7.71 -15.01 2.15
N LYS A 50 7.88 -13.79 1.66
CA LYS A 50 8.79 -13.45 0.57
C LYS A 50 9.36 -12.05 0.78
N PRO A 51 10.38 -11.66 0.00
CA PRO A 51 10.84 -10.27 -0.02
C PRO A 51 9.73 -9.32 -0.47
N ILE A 52 9.70 -8.13 0.11
CA ILE A 52 8.75 -7.09 -0.29
C ILE A 52 9.02 -6.62 -1.72
N ASP A 53 10.24 -6.74 -2.26
CA ASP A 53 10.51 -6.48 -3.68
C ASP A 53 9.67 -7.38 -4.59
N THR A 54 9.61 -8.68 -4.26
CA THR A 54 8.81 -9.67 -5.00
C THR A 54 7.33 -9.32 -4.93
N PHE A 55 6.83 -8.97 -3.74
CA PHE A 55 5.45 -8.51 -3.58
C PHE A 55 5.17 -7.23 -4.36
N ALA A 56 6.03 -6.22 -4.27
CA ALA A 56 5.86 -4.95 -4.96
C ALA A 56 5.81 -5.13 -6.48
N ARG A 57 6.71 -5.96 -7.02
CA ARG A 57 6.74 -6.31 -8.46
C ARG A 57 5.46 -7.01 -8.89
N GLN A 58 5.01 -8.00 -8.12
CA GLN A 58 3.78 -8.73 -8.42
C GLN A 58 2.56 -7.82 -8.35
N THR A 59 2.46 -6.97 -7.33
CA THR A 59 1.40 -5.95 -7.20
C THR A 59 1.38 -5.03 -8.42
N LEU A 60 2.53 -4.47 -8.81
CA LEU A 60 2.59 -3.56 -9.96
C LEU A 60 2.20 -4.27 -11.28
N ILE A 61 2.64 -5.52 -11.47
CA ILE A 61 2.27 -6.32 -12.65
C ILE A 61 0.78 -6.66 -12.62
N GLN A 62 0.24 -7.04 -11.47
CA GLN A 62 -1.17 -7.38 -11.34
C GLN A 62 -2.06 -6.17 -11.66
N LEU A 63 -1.71 -4.99 -11.14
CA LEU A 63 -2.45 -3.76 -11.39
C LEU A 63 -2.31 -3.29 -12.84
N THR A 64 -1.07 -3.23 -13.36
CA THR A 64 -0.78 -2.51 -14.61
C THR A 64 -0.53 -3.40 -15.82
N GLY A 65 -0.31 -4.70 -15.62
CA GLY A 65 0.19 -5.63 -16.63
C GLY A 65 1.65 -5.38 -17.03
N ARG A 66 2.42 -4.61 -16.26
CA ARG A 66 3.82 -4.26 -16.56
C ARG A 66 4.70 -4.32 -15.31
N SER A 67 5.99 -4.61 -15.51
CA SER A 67 7.00 -4.67 -14.44
C SER A 67 7.59 -3.30 -14.05
N SER A 68 7.22 -2.24 -14.77
CA SER A 68 7.52 -0.84 -14.45
C SER A 68 6.41 0.06 -14.95
N TYR A 69 6.22 1.20 -14.31
CA TYR A 69 5.20 2.18 -14.67
C TYR A 69 5.81 3.54 -14.96
N THR A 70 5.31 4.22 -15.98
CA THR A 70 5.61 5.63 -16.26
C THR A 70 4.32 6.39 -16.12
N ASP A 71 4.28 7.39 -15.25
CA ASP A 71 3.08 8.18 -15.02
C ASP A 71 2.82 9.21 -16.13
N LYS A 72 1.66 9.86 -16.07
CA LYS A 72 1.29 10.95 -16.99
C LYS A 72 2.32 12.10 -17.06
N ALA A 73 3.10 12.32 -15.99
CA ALA A 73 4.14 13.34 -15.94
C ALA A 73 5.48 12.86 -16.54
N GLY A 74 5.55 11.62 -17.07
CA GLY A 74 6.74 11.04 -17.66
C GLY A 74 7.74 10.49 -16.64
N ARG A 75 7.42 10.48 -15.34
CA ARG A 75 8.28 9.89 -14.31
C ARG A 75 8.15 8.38 -14.36
N ARG A 76 9.30 7.70 -14.42
CA ARG A 76 9.38 6.25 -14.25
C ARG A 76 9.39 5.90 -12.76
N TRP A 77 8.56 4.93 -12.39
CA TRP A 77 8.41 4.38 -11.04
C TRP A 77 8.89 2.94 -11.00
N THR A 78 9.72 2.62 -10.00
CA THR A 78 10.10 1.24 -9.68
C THR A 78 9.00 0.60 -8.82
N PRO A 79 8.91 -0.74 -8.73
CA PRO A 79 7.87 -1.39 -7.93
C PRO A 79 7.85 -0.97 -6.45
N ASN A 80 9.01 -0.88 -5.80
CA ASN A 80 9.10 -0.48 -4.39
C ASN A 80 8.71 0.99 -4.18
N ASP A 81 9.13 1.87 -5.08
CA ASP A 81 8.78 3.30 -5.06
C ASP A 81 7.27 3.51 -5.30
N PHE A 82 6.68 2.75 -6.23
CA PHE A 82 5.23 2.71 -6.40
C PHE A 82 4.52 2.23 -5.12
N LEU A 83 4.93 1.08 -4.57
CA LEU A 83 4.28 0.50 -3.40
C LEU A 83 4.33 1.45 -2.20
N LEU A 84 5.52 2.00 -1.87
CA LEU A 84 5.67 2.91 -0.74
C LEU A 84 4.96 4.25 -0.99
N SER A 85 5.00 4.80 -2.21
CA SER A 85 4.27 6.05 -2.48
C SER A 85 2.77 5.89 -2.33
N ALA A 86 2.22 4.71 -2.68
CA ALA A 86 0.80 4.41 -2.53
C ALA A 86 0.41 4.21 -1.07
N VAL A 87 1.18 3.44 -0.30
CA VAL A 87 0.92 3.17 1.13
C VAL A 87 1.06 4.45 1.97
N LEU A 88 2.09 5.25 1.70
CA LEU A 88 2.38 6.48 2.46
C LEU A 88 1.60 7.69 1.93
N GLU A 89 0.72 7.48 0.94
CA GLU A 89 -0.10 8.52 0.30
C GLU A 89 0.70 9.75 -0.19
N THR A 90 2.00 9.58 -0.49
CA THR A 90 2.87 10.66 -1.01
C THR A 90 2.57 11.03 -2.47
N ARG A 91 1.74 10.22 -3.13
CA ARG A 91 1.19 10.48 -4.45
C ARG A 91 -0.24 9.94 -4.52
N ASP A 92 -1.13 10.73 -5.10
CA ASP A 92 -2.46 10.25 -5.43
C ASP A 92 -2.41 9.37 -6.68
N TRP A 93 -2.46 8.06 -6.45
CA TRP A 93 -2.52 7.06 -7.51
C TRP A 93 -3.95 6.72 -7.94
N LYS A 94 -4.98 7.20 -7.24
CA LYS A 94 -6.38 6.83 -7.53
C LYS A 94 -6.85 7.36 -8.88
N GLU A 95 -6.31 8.53 -9.28
CA GLU A 95 -6.58 9.20 -10.55
C GLU A 95 -5.64 8.79 -11.71
N GLU A 96 -4.61 8.01 -11.41
CA GLU A 96 -3.66 7.55 -12.42
C GLU A 96 -4.27 6.37 -13.21
N PRO A 97 -4.34 6.43 -14.55
CA PRO A 97 -4.94 5.38 -15.37
C PRO A 97 -3.97 4.20 -15.49
N MET A 98 -3.90 3.41 -14.44
CA MET A 98 -2.94 2.32 -14.31
C MET A 98 -3.58 0.94 -14.22
N VAL A 99 -4.86 0.84 -13.83
CA VAL A 99 -5.54 -0.44 -13.64
C VAL A 99 -5.90 -1.04 -14.99
N LEU A 100 -5.35 -2.21 -15.30
CA LEU A 100 -5.56 -2.91 -16.56
C LEU A 100 -6.99 -3.44 -16.69
N VAL A 101 -7.66 -3.06 -17.78
CA VAL A 101 -8.91 -3.67 -18.25
C VAL A 101 -8.68 -4.08 -19.71
N SER A 102 -8.51 -5.38 -19.94
CA SER A 102 -8.02 -5.88 -21.23
C SER A 102 -9.15 -6.26 -22.20
N PHE A 103 -10.29 -6.70 -21.66
CA PHE A 103 -11.37 -7.31 -22.43
C PHE A 103 -12.37 -6.27 -22.95
N GLY A 104 -12.59 -6.24 -24.26
CA GLY A 104 -13.40 -5.22 -24.93
C GLY A 104 -14.87 -5.25 -24.55
N GLU A 105 -15.47 -6.44 -24.44
CA GLU A 105 -16.88 -6.60 -24.05
C GLU A 105 -17.12 -6.12 -22.61
N LEU A 106 -16.17 -6.37 -21.70
CA LEU A 106 -16.25 -5.80 -20.36
C LEU A 106 -16.19 -4.27 -20.40
N LYS A 107 -15.28 -3.66 -21.18
CA LYS A 107 -15.25 -2.20 -21.33
C LYS A 107 -16.57 -1.64 -21.82
N GLU A 108 -17.20 -2.31 -22.79
CA GLU A 108 -18.52 -1.93 -23.31
C GLU A 108 -19.61 -1.99 -22.24
N GLN A 109 -19.67 -3.08 -21.47
CA GLN A 109 -20.61 -3.21 -20.34
C GLN A 109 -20.40 -2.16 -19.25
N LEU A 110 -19.15 -1.73 -19.04
CA LEU A 110 -18.79 -0.69 -18.06
C LEU A 110 -18.89 0.74 -18.63
N GLY A 111 -19.26 0.94 -19.89
CA GLY A 111 -19.29 2.26 -20.53
C GLY A 111 -17.91 2.90 -20.70
N LEU A 112 -16.85 2.10 -20.73
CA LEU A 112 -15.46 2.53 -20.84
C LEU A 112 -15.01 2.67 -22.31
N GLU A 113 -14.04 3.55 -22.54
CA GLU A 113 -13.45 3.77 -23.86
C GLU A 113 -12.74 2.50 -24.37
N LYS A 114 -13.10 2.02 -25.57
CA LYS A 114 -12.70 0.67 -26.03
C LYS A 114 -11.20 0.56 -26.35
N THR A 115 -10.56 1.64 -26.82
CA THR A 115 -9.15 1.63 -27.24
C THR A 115 -8.17 1.76 -26.07
N GLN A 116 -8.60 2.36 -24.96
CA GLN A 116 -7.86 2.49 -23.72
C GLN A 116 -7.73 1.15 -23.02
N ARG A 117 -6.53 0.86 -22.53
CA ARG A 117 -6.20 -0.40 -21.85
C ARG A 117 -6.14 -0.28 -20.33
N ARG A 118 -6.00 0.93 -19.81
CA ARG A 118 -5.86 1.16 -18.37
C ARG A 118 -6.73 2.31 -17.93
N PHE A 119 -7.39 2.16 -16.82
CA PHE A 119 -8.34 3.13 -16.26
C PHE A 119 -7.91 3.47 -14.84
N SER A 120 -8.39 4.61 -14.33
CA SER A 120 -8.08 5.01 -12.96
C SER A 120 -8.89 4.18 -11.97
N PHE A 121 -8.40 4.06 -10.74
CA PHE A 121 -9.17 3.40 -9.68
C PHE A 121 -10.48 4.16 -9.44
N ALA A 122 -10.42 5.49 -9.38
CA ALA A 122 -11.61 6.33 -9.21
C ALA A 122 -12.68 6.04 -10.27
N GLN A 123 -12.30 6.03 -11.55
CA GLN A 123 -13.22 5.73 -12.65
C GLN A 123 -13.83 4.33 -12.56
N LEU A 124 -13.04 3.32 -12.20
CA LEU A 124 -13.53 1.95 -12.09
C LEU A 124 -14.39 1.72 -10.84
N SER A 125 -14.14 2.46 -9.76
CA SER A 125 -14.97 2.43 -8.54
C SER A 125 -16.35 3.04 -8.76
N GLU A 126 -16.51 3.95 -9.71
CA GLU A 126 -17.80 4.53 -10.11
C GLU A 126 -18.61 3.62 -11.04
N ALA A 127 -17.98 2.62 -11.67
CA ALA A 127 -18.63 1.70 -12.60
C ALA A 127 -19.48 0.66 -11.84
N ALA A 128 -20.70 1.02 -11.45
CA ALA A 128 -21.61 0.19 -10.64
C ALA A 128 -21.88 -1.22 -11.20
N THR A 129 -21.77 -1.41 -12.52
CA THR A 129 -21.93 -2.71 -13.18
C THR A 129 -20.79 -3.69 -12.86
N LEU A 130 -19.57 -3.20 -12.59
CA LEU A 130 -18.41 -4.04 -12.28
C LEU A 130 -18.63 -4.93 -11.05
N PRO A 131 -18.98 -4.40 -9.86
CA PRO A 131 -19.23 -5.23 -8.69
C PRO A 131 -20.43 -6.16 -8.87
N GLN A 132 -21.42 -5.81 -9.69
CA GLN A 132 -22.56 -6.69 -9.99
C GLN A 132 -22.09 -7.96 -10.71
N ILE A 133 -21.39 -7.81 -11.84
CA ILE A 133 -20.86 -8.96 -12.61
C ILE A 133 -19.87 -9.77 -11.76
N ALA A 134 -19.02 -9.10 -10.97
CA ALA A 134 -18.08 -9.78 -10.09
C ALA A 134 -18.78 -10.60 -8.99
N ASN A 135 -19.84 -10.07 -8.38
CA ASN A 135 -20.62 -10.79 -7.36
C ASN A 135 -21.35 -12.01 -7.95
N GLU A 136 -21.97 -11.88 -9.12
CA GLU A 136 -22.58 -13.00 -9.84
C GLU A 136 -21.53 -14.08 -10.16
N ALA A 137 -20.35 -13.67 -10.60
CA ALA A 137 -19.24 -14.58 -10.86
C ALA A 137 -18.76 -15.29 -9.58
N HIS A 138 -18.70 -14.58 -8.44
CA HIS A 138 -18.41 -15.20 -7.15
C HIS A 138 -19.48 -16.21 -6.73
N GLU A 139 -20.76 -15.91 -6.93
CA GLU A 139 -21.87 -16.85 -6.66
C GLU A 139 -21.78 -18.11 -7.51
N ARG A 140 -21.53 -17.97 -8.82
CA ARG A 140 -21.33 -19.11 -9.71
C ARG A 140 -20.12 -19.94 -9.29
N LYS A 141 -19.00 -19.31 -8.95
CA LYS A 141 -17.80 -19.99 -8.46
C LYS A 141 -18.06 -20.77 -7.16
N ARG A 142 -18.83 -20.20 -6.22
CA ARG A 142 -19.26 -20.88 -4.98
C ARG A 142 -20.18 -22.06 -5.25
N ALA A 143 -21.00 -21.99 -6.29
CA ALA A 143 -21.86 -23.07 -6.75
C ALA A 143 -21.16 -24.06 -7.70
N GLU A 144 -19.82 -24.00 -7.81
CA GLU A 144 -19.00 -24.85 -8.69
C GLU A 144 -19.43 -24.79 -10.18
N LYS A 145 -20.05 -23.69 -10.60
CA LYS A 145 -20.45 -23.47 -11.99
C LYS A 145 -19.31 -22.81 -12.78
N PRO A 146 -19.13 -23.17 -14.07
CA PRO A 146 -18.14 -22.51 -14.92
C PRO A 146 -18.49 -21.03 -15.09
N LEU A 147 -17.46 -20.19 -15.19
CA LEU A 147 -17.58 -18.76 -15.49
C LEU A 147 -17.37 -18.52 -16.97
N ASP A 148 -18.20 -17.69 -17.58
CA ASP A 148 -17.92 -17.16 -18.91
C ASP A 148 -16.75 -16.15 -18.88
N ARG A 149 -16.28 -15.75 -20.06
CA ARG A 149 -15.12 -14.85 -20.16
C ARG A 149 -15.40 -13.47 -19.55
N LEU A 150 -16.60 -12.94 -19.72
CA LEU A 150 -16.99 -11.64 -19.16
C LEU A 150 -16.89 -11.67 -17.63
N GLN A 151 -17.42 -12.71 -17.00
CA GLN A 151 -17.35 -12.95 -15.55
C GLN A 151 -15.92 -13.10 -15.05
N GLN A 152 -15.08 -13.86 -15.75
CA GLN A 152 -13.66 -14.04 -15.38
C GLN A 152 -12.90 -12.71 -15.41
N GLU A 153 -13.13 -11.90 -16.45
CA GLU A 153 -12.48 -10.60 -16.61
C GLU A 153 -13.00 -9.59 -15.58
N ALA A 154 -14.30 -9.58 -15.29
CA ALA A 154 -14.89 -8.74 -14.25
C ALA A 154 -14.32 -9.07 -12.86
N LEU A 155 -14.23 -10.36 -12.50
CA LEU A 155 -13.55 -10.79 -11.27
C LEU A 155 -12.11 -10.32 -11.23
N SER A 156 -11.37 -10.49 -12.32
CA SER A 156 -9.97 -10.10 -12.38
C SER A 156 -9.79 -8.58 -12.18
N VAL A 157 -10.66 -7.75 -12.77
CA VAL A 157 -10.62 -6.30 -12.56
C VAL A 157 -11.03 -5.94 -11.12
N ASN A 158 -12.07 -6.57 -10.58
CA ASN A 158 -12.48 -6.38 -9.18
C ASN A 158 -11.36 -6.74 -8.20
N ASP A 159 -10.67 -7.87 -8.39
CA ASP A 159 -9.53 -8.30 -7.58
C ASP A 159 -8.38 -7.28 -7.60
N ARG A 160 -8.15 -6.61 -8.75
CA ARG A 160 -7.17 -5.52 -8.85
C ARG A 160 -7.60 -4.31 -8.02
N LEU A 161 -8.88 -3.94 -8.04
CA LEU A 161 -9.39 -2.83 -7.22
C LEU A 161 -9.29 -3.15 -5.73
N VAL A 162 -9.66 -4.36 -5.32
CA VAL A 162 -9.54 -4.82 -3.93
C VAL A 162 -8.08 -4.81 -3.49
N LEU A 163 -7.16 -5.35 -4.29
CA LEU A 163 -5.73 -5.29 -3.99
C LEU A 163 -5.25 -3.84 -3.86
N PHE A 164 -5.64 -2.97 -4.78
CA PHE A 164 -5.18 -1.59 -4.77
C PHE A 164 -5.72 -0.79 -3.59
N ALA A 165 -7.00 -0.99 -3.22
CA ALA A 165 -7.58 -0.40 -2.02
C ALA A 165 -6.80 -0.82 -0.77
N ARG A 166 -6.46 -2.11 -0.65
CA ARG A 166 -5.65 -2.63 0.46
C ARG A 166 -4.21 -2.10 0.49
N VAL A 167 -3.65 -1.77 -0.68
CA VAL A 167 -2.32 -1.14 -0.76
C VAL A 167 -2.41 0.30 -0.28
N ILE A 168 -3.41 1.06 -0.74
CA ILE A 168 -3.61 2.46 -0.34
C ILE A 168 -3.87 2.58 1.16
N ASP A 169 -4.73 1.72 1.73
CA ASP A 169 -5.04 1.75 3.17
C ASP A 169 -3.97 1.05 4.05
N GLY A 170 -2.91 0.52 3.44
CA GLY A 170 -1.80 -0.16 4.11
C GLY A 170 -2.10 -1.58 4.63
N SER A 171 -3.33 -2.09 4.53
CA SER A 171 -3.72 -3.43 4.98
C SER A 171 -3.14 -4.58 4.14
N ALA A 172 -2.56 -4.26 2.98
CA ALA A 172 -1.78 -5.21 2.18
C ALA A 172 -0.37 -5.45 2.72
N LEU A 173 0.19 -4.51 3.50
CA LEU A 173 1.56 -4.59 4.02
C LEU A 173 1.64 -5.47 5.28
N LEU A 174 1.43 -6.77 5.13
CA LEU A 174 1.54 -7.73 6.23
C LEU A 174 3.02 -8.00 6.58
N ILE A 175 3.68 -7.02 7.21
CA ILE A 175 5.13 -6.98 7.50
C ILE A 175 5.45 -7.17 8.98
N VAL A 176 4.48 -7.02 9.88
CA VAL A 176 4.67 -7.21 11.32
C VAL A 176 4.53 -8.71 11.62
N PRO A 177 5.62 -9.40 12.02
CA PRO A 177 5.58 -10.85 12.16
C PRO A 177 4.71 -11.29 13.34
N SER A 178 4.03 -12.44 13.21
CA SER A 178 3.41 -13.10 14.36
C SER A 178 4.50 -13.59 15.34
N PRO A 179 4.28 -13.51 16.67
CA PRO A 179 5.23 -13.99 17.67
C PRO A 179 5.10 -15.48 18.01
N ARG A 180 4.07 -16.18 17.52
CA ARG A 180 3.69 -17.51 18.05
C ARG A 180 3.90 -18.65 17.07
N LYS A 181 3.02 -18.79 16.08
CA LYS A 181 3.05 -19.94 15.15
C LYS A 181 3.46 -19.51 13.76
N GLU A 182 4.16 -20.41 13.08
CA GLU A 182 4.55 -20.21 11.69
C GLU A 182 3.35 -20.14 10.73
N THR A 183 2.17 -20.64 11.11
CA THR A 183 0.98 -20.52 10.27
C THR A 183 0.17 -19.26 10.53
N ASP A 184 0.51 -18.49 11.57
CA ASP A 184 -0.27 -17.32 11.95
C ASP A 184 -0.13 -16.20 10.90
N PRO A 185 -1.20 -15.42 10.67
CA PRO A 185 -1.12 -14.26 9.80
C PRO A 185 -0.11 -13.24 10.37
N TRP A 186 0.51 -12.48 9.49
CA TRP A 186 1.27 -11.28 9.85
C TRP A 186 0.33 -10.09 9.85
N ALA A 187 0.68 -9.06 10.62
CA ALA A 187 -0.14 -7.88 10.80
C ALA A 187 0.32 -6.74 9.88
N PRO A 188 -0.58 -5.85 9.46
CA PRO A 188 -0.20 -4.56 8.92
C PRO A 188 0.46 -3.68 10.00
N PRO A 189 1.24 -2.66 9.62
CA PRO A 189 1.85 -1.71 10.54
C PRO A 189 0.83 -0.71 11.12
N ALA A 190 -0.35 -1.19 11.52
CA ALA A 190 -1.41 -0.40 12.14
C ALA A 190 -1.39 -0.59 13.67
N PRO A 191 -1.62 0.47 14.48
CA PRO A 191 -1.51 0.38 15.94
C PRO A 191 -2.34 -0.74 16.58
N SER A 192 -3.60 -0.90 16.16
CA SER A 192 -4.49 -1.95 16.67
C SER A 192 -4.04 -3.36 16.28
N ALA A 193 -3.52 -3.54 15.07
CA ALA A 193 -3.01 -4.81 14.60
C ALA A 193 -1.71 -5.20 15.32
N ILE A 194 -0.80 -4.24 15.50
CA ILE A 194 0.43 -4.42 16.28
C ILE A 194 0.11 -4.81 17.72
N ALA A 195 -0.83 -4.10 18.36
CA ALA A 195 -1.24 -4.34 19.75
C ALA A 195 -1.84 -5.74 19.97
N SER A 196 -2.31 -6.41 18.91
CA SER A 196 -2.78 -7.79 18.98
C SER A 196 -1.64 -8.82 19.15
N TYR A 197 -0.40 -8.45 18.78
CA TYR A 197 0.78 -9.32 18.82
C TYR A 197 1.81 -8.91 19.87
N TYR A 198 2.05 -7.61 20.00
CA TYR A 198 3.11 -7.06 20.84
C TYR A 198 2.55 -5.94 21.70
N ASN A 199 3.04 -5.85 22.95
CA ASN A 199 2.82 -4.64 23.73
C ASN A 199 3.76 -3.51 23.24
N GLU A 200 3.52 -2.29 23.74
CA GLU A 200 4.25 -1.10 23.32
C GLU A 200 5.77 -1.23 23.51
N SER A 201 6.22 -1.72 24.67
CA SER A 201 7.66 -1.81 24.98
C SER A 201 8.38 -2.86 24.12
N GLN A 202 7.70 -3.95 23.78
CA GLN A 202 8.21 -4.96 22.85
C GLN A 202 8.39 -4.38 21.44
N PHE A 203 7.39 -3.65 20.94
CA PHE A 203 7.40 -3.16 19.56
C PHE A 203 8.18 -1.85 19.37
N ALA A 204 8.34 -1.04 20.42
CA ALA A 204 8.92 0.31 20.33
C ALA A 204 10.22 0.42 19.49
N PRO A 205 11.22 -0.47 19.63
CA PRO A 205 12.43 -0.40 18.79
C PRO A 205 12.16 -0.58 17.29
N ALA A 206 11.23 -1.49 16.94
CA ALA A 206 10.80 -1.68 15.55
C ALA A 206 9.97 -0.49 15.07
N GLY A 207 9.07 0.03 15.91
CA GLY A 207 8.26 1.21 15.62
C GLY A 207 9.09 2.45 15.30
N VAL A 208 10.15 2.72 16.07
CA VAL A 208 11.08 3.84 15.78
C VAL A 208 11.77 3.67 14.43
N SER A 209 12.24 2.46 14.12
CA SER A 209 12.91 2.18 12.83
C SER A 209 11.94 2.29 11.65
N LEU A 210 10.69 1.85 11.84
CA LEU A 210 9.63 1.97 10.86
C LEU A 210 9.29 3.44 10.59
N GLN A 211 9.10 4.23 11.64
CA GLN A 211 8.80 5.66 11.52
C GLN A 211 9.96 6.41 10.82
N GLU A 212 11.21 6.15 11.22
CA GLU A 212 12.38 6.77 10.57
C GLU A 212 12.46 6.42 9.09
N MET A 213 12.14 5.17 8.72
CA MET A 213 12.11 4.73 7.32
C MET A 213 11.05 5.46 6.50
N MET A 214 9.82 5.58 7.04
CA MET A 214 8.73 6.30 6.38
C MET A 214 9.04 7.79 6.24
N THR A 215 9.57 8.43 7.29
CA THR A 215 9.97 9.84 7.25
C THR A 215 11.10 10.06 6.26
N SER A 216 12.13 9.20 6.26
CA SER A 216 13.27 9.31 5.33
C SER A 216 12.87 9.14 3.88
N TYR A 217 11.87 8.30 3.60
CA TYR A 217 11.27 8.17 2.27
C TYR A 217 10.63 9.49 1.83
N SER A 218 9.80 10.10 2.69
CA SER A 218 9.13 11.38 2.41
C SER A 218 10.12 12.55 2.25
N GLU A 219 11.26 12.50 2.94
CA GLU A 219 12.36 13.48 2.81
C GLU A 219 13.32 13.18 1.64
N ALA A 220 13.11 12.09 0.90
CA ALA A 220 14.05 11.58 -0.12
C ALA A 220 15.49 11.39 0.41
N ASN A 221 15.66 11.07 1.69
CA ASN A 221 16.96 10.86 2.32
C ASN A 221 17.45 9.43 2.12
N SER A 222 18.19 9.19 1.02
CA SER A 222 18.65 7.85 0.61
C SER A 222 19.45 7.10 1.69
N PHE A 223 20.37 7.78 2.38
CA PHE A 223 21.19 7.16 3.42
C PHE A 223 20.34 6.73 4.63
N LYS A 224 19.52 7.64 5.17
CA LYS A 224 18.68 7.32 6.32
C LYS A 224 17.61 6.28 5.98
N PHE A 225 17.04 6.34 4.78
CA PHE A 225 16.06 5.35 4.29
C PHE A 225 16.66 3.94 4.27
N SER A 226 17.82 3.76 3.63
CA SER A 226 18.47 2.45 3.57
C SER A 226 18.87 1.94 4.97
N ARG A 227 19.44 2.81 5.80
CA ARG A 227 19.83 2.46 7.18
C ARG A 227 18.64 2.06 8.06
N SER A 228 17.55 2.81 8.01
CA SER A 228 16.36 2.54 8.82
C SER A 228 15.60 1.30 8.34
N ALA A 229 15.55 1.04 7.02
CA ALA A 229 15.02 -0.20 6.47
C ALA A 229 15.82 -1.43 6.93
N HIS A 230 17.16 -1.33 6.94
CA HIS A 230 18.03 -2.38 7.49
C HIS A 230 17.74 -2.62 8.98
N LEU A 231 17.72 -1.56 9.79
CA LEU A 231 17.43 -1.65 11.22
C LEU A 231 16.05 -2.25 11.48
N LEU A 232 15.03 -1.83 10.73
CA LEU A 232 13.68 -2.36 10.82
C LEU A 232 13.65 -3.87 10.59
N ARG A 233 14.36 -4.36 9.57
CA ARG A 233 14.50 -5.79 9.27
C ARG A 233 15.10 -6.55 10.45
N GLU A 234 16.17 -6.03 11.03
CA GLU A 234 16.80 -6.63 12.22
C GLU A 234 15.85 -6.63 13.43
N LYS A 235 15.08 -5.55 13.65
CA LYS A 235 14.11 -5.50 14.74
C LYS A 235 12.92 -6.44 14.52
N PHE A 236 12.40 -6.56 13.31
CA PHE A 236 11.36 -7.55 13.00
C PHE A 236 11.86 -8.99 13.18
N ARG A 237 13.10 -9.30 12.79
CA ARG A 237 13.70 -10.60 13.08
C ARG A 237 13.82 -10.85 14.58
N ALA A 238 14.23 -9.86 15.36
CA ALA A 238 14.33 -9.98 16.82
C ALA A 238 12.96 -10.18 17.51
N LEU A 239 11.87 -9.63 16.96
CA LEU A 239 10.52 -9.85 17.47
C LEU A 239 10.02 -11.29 17.26
N SER A 240 10.47 -11.95 16.19
CA SER A 240 10.02 -13.31 15.85
C SER A 240 11.14 -14.15 15.21
N PRO A 241 12.18 -14.52 15.97
CA PRO A 241 13.42 -15.08 15.41
C PRO A 241 13.26 -16.47 14.80
N SER A 242 12.28 -17.25 15.25
CA SER A 242 12.00 -18.59 14.72
C SER A 242 11.10 -18.59 13.48
N ILE A 243 10.42 -17.48 13.18
CA ILE A 243 9.41 -17.37 12.11
C ILE A 243 9.88 -16.43 11.00
N TYR A 244 10.61 -15.37 11.35
CA TYR A 244 11.10 -14.39 10.38
C TYR A 244 12.19 -15.02 9.50
N PRO A 245 12.07 -14.96 8.16
CA PRO A 245 13.03 -15.60 7.27
C PRO A 245 14.47 -15.08 7.43
N THR A 246 15.44 -15.97 7.21
CA THR A 246 16.85 -15.58 7.14
C THR A 246 17.10 -14.72 5.90
N GLU A 247 18.18 -13.94 5.92
CA GLU A 247 18.57 -13.15 4.76
C GLU A 247 18.89 -14.02 3.53
N SER A 248 19.48 -15.21 3.72
CA SER A 248 19.71 -16.15 2.63
C SER A 248 18.41 -16.54 1.93
N ASN A 249 17.35 -16.84 2.69
CA ASN A 249 16.06 -17.23 2.14
C ASN A 249 15.43 -16.09 1.34
N LEU A 250 15.59 -14.84 1.81
CA LEU A 250 15.04 -13.66 1.15
C LEU A 250 15.83 -13.24 -0.11
N ARG A 251 17.09 -13.66 -0.27
CA ARG A 251 17.88 -13.35 -1.48
C ARG A 251 17.71 -14.35 -2.63
N LEU A 252 17.11 -15.50 -2.36
CA LEU A 252 16.96 -16.60 -3.33
C LEU A 252 15.66 -16.53 -4.15
N GLU A 253 14.72 -15.67 -3.74
CA GLU A 253 13.44 -15.39 -4.44
C GLU A 253 13.60 -14.33 -5.53
#